data_AF-A0A5B1CIX2-F1
#
_entry.id   AF-A0A5B1CIX2-F1
#
_cell.length_a   1.000
_cell.length_b   1.000
_cell.length_c   1.000
_cell.angle_alpha   90.00
_cell.angle_beta   90.00
_cell.angle_gamma   90.00
#
_symmetry.space_group_name_H-M   'P 1'
#
loop_
_entity.id
_entity.type
_entity.pdbx_description
1 polymer ?
#
loop_
_entity_poly.entity_id
_entity_poly.type
_entity_poly.pdbx_seq_one_letter_code
_entity_poly.pdbx_strand_id
1 'polypeptide(L)'
;MLRSFLRLFSAPTAPKPIEMAGGSITLYAKVPLAENKPKSIQKSPAHQTAHQHAHQHAHQPAGNHRQRVLSMKIAHIGICSPQRAKRLAALNLISAGDLAVADPSTLAKHFGAPRKAASMLRHYRRAIRLAASVPGMMPRDAMLLVSVHRRSIRGLASETPGSLYRDLQRFAESSQGRSLLRGRRLPSTRRIKQWITQCEAARSNRPAYAQAA
;
A
#
# COMPACT_ATOMS: atom_id res chain seq x y z
N MET A 1 39.09 22.78 -52.55
CA MET A 1 38.70 21.36 -52.37
C MET A 1 37.70 21.27 -51.22
N LEU A 2 36.57 20.55 -51.43
CA LEU A 2 35.47 20.15 -50.50
C LEU A 2 34.79 21.26 -49.68
N ARG A 3 33.58 21.78 -49.95
CA ARG A 3 32.22 21.22 -50.21
C ARG A 3 31.66 20.27 -49.13
N SER A 4 30.68 20.82 -48.40
CA SER A 4 29.42 20.22 -47.92
C SER A 4 29.45 19.00 -47.01
N PHE A 5 28.97 19.18 -45.77
CA PHE A 5 28.19 18.16 -45.06
C PHE A 5 26.82 18.70 -44.66
N LEU A 6 25.80 18.00 -45.12
CA LEU A 6 24.38 18.34 -45.12
C LEU A 6 23.68 17.90 -43.83
N ARG A 7 22.83 18.83 -43.34
CA ARG A 7 21.47 18.65 -42.79
C ARG A 7 20.95 17.21 -42.71
N LEU A 8 20.70 16.75 -41.48
CA LEU A 8 19.78 15.66 -41.14
C LEU A 8 18.71 16.22 -40.20
N PHE A 9 17.69 16.87 -40.76
CA PHE A 9 16.41 17.07 -40.09
C PHE A 9 15.37 16.25 -40.85
N SER A 10 14.97 15.14 -40.23
CA SER A 10 13.83 14.33 -40.65
C SER A 10 12.54 15.08 -40.30
N ALA A 11 11.70 15.35 -41.28
CA ALA A 11 10.40 15.99 -41.08
C ALA A 11 9.41 15.02 -40.39
N PRO A 12 8.58 15.48 -39.45
CA PRO A 12 7.55 14.64 -38.83
C PRO A 12 6.39 14.40 -39.81
N THR A 13 6.17 13.13 -40.18
CA THR A 13 5.00 12.69 -40.95
C THR A 13 3.71 12.89 -40.16
N ALA A 14 2.73 13.58 -40.73
CA ALA A 14 1.41 13.77 -40.12
C ALA A 14 0.64 12.42 -40.03
N PRO A 15 -0.11 12.17 -38.94
CA PRO A 15 -0.90 10.96 -38.79
C PRO A 15 -2.09 10.95 -39.77
N LYS A 16 -2.29 9.81 -40.45
CA LYS A 16 -3.43 9.59 -41.34
C LYS A 16 -4.72 9.40 -40.53
N PRO A 17 -5.83 10.08 -40.88
CA PRO A 17 -7.11 9.86 -40.22
C PRO A 17 -7.66 8.47 -40.59
N ILE A 18 -8.16 7.75 -39.59
CA ILE A 18 -8.89 6.50 -39.76
C ILE A 18 -10.33 6.88 -40.09
N GLU A 19 -10.79 6.56 -41.30
CA GLU A 19 -12.19 6.69 -41.68
C GLU A 19 -13.03 5.73 -40.84
N MET A 20 -13.81 6.28 -39.91
CA MET A 20 -14.80 5.53 -39.15
C MET A 20 -16.06 5.35 -40.01
N ALA A 21 -16.06 4.31 -40.83
CA ALA A 21 -17.28 3.82 -41.46
C ALA A 21 -18.27 3.39 -40.36
N GLY A 22 -19.39 4.10 -40.29
CA GLY A 22 -20.46 3.86 -39.33
C GLY A 22 -21.05 2.45 -39.51
N GLY A 23 -20.76 1.58 -38.56
CA GLY A 23 -21.42 0.30 -38.38
C GLY A 23 -21.45 -0.02 -36.90
N SER A 24 -22.62 0.05 -36.28
CA SER A 24 -22.84 -0.44 -34.91
C SER A 24 -22.65 -1.96 -34.92
N ILE A 25 -21.43 -2.42 -34.63
CA ILE A 25 -21.14 -3.85 -34.48
C ILE A 25 -21.62 -4.28 -33.09
N THR A 26 -22.85 -4.80 -33.03
CA THR A 26 -23.37 -5.46 -31.83
C THR A 26 -22.87 -6.90 -31.83
N LEU A 27 -21.85 -7.19 -31.00
CA LEU A 27 -21.35 -8.54 -30.79
C LEU A 27 -22.32 -9.32 -29.88
N TYR A 28 -23.17 -10.17 -30.46
CA TYR A 28 -23.93 -11.15 -29.69
C TYR A 28 -23.10 -12.43 -29.51
N ALA A 29 -22.64 -12.68 -28.29
CA ALA A 29 -22.08 -13.97 -27.92
C ALA A 29 -23.23 -14.98 -27.72
N LYS A 30 -23.36 -15.94 -28.64
CA LYS A 30 -24.31 -17.06 -28.53
C LYS A 30 -23.79 -18.07 -27.50
N VAL A 31 -24.34 -18.04 -26.29
CA VAL A 31 -24.12 -19.09 -25.28
C VAL A 31 -25.00 -20.29 -25.63
N PRO A 32 -24.46 -21.49 -25.91
CA PRO A 32 -25.30 -22.67 -26.09
C PRO A 32 -25.94 -23.06 -24.75
N LEU A 33 -27.27 -23.17 -24.77
CA LEU A 33 -28.11 -23.61 -23.67
C LEU A 33 -27.85 -25.11 -23.43
N ALA A 34 -26.98 -25.43 -22.47
CA ALA A 34 -26.79 -26.80 -22.03
C ALA A 34 -27.97 -27.20 -21.14
N GLU A 35 -28.75 -28.18 -21.60
CA GLU A 35 -29.83 -28.83 -20.87
C GLU A 35 -29.31 -29.44 -19.56
N ASN A 36 -29.75 -28.87 -18.44
CA ASN A 36 -29.44 -29.39 -17.12
C ASN A 36 -30.57 -30.33 -16.67
N LYS A 37 -30.38 -31.64 -16.88
CA LYS A 37 -31.25 -32.68 -16.33
C LYS A 37 -30.91 -32.86 -14.84
N PRO A 38 -31.87 -32.74 -13.90
CA PRO A 38 -31.56 -32.90 -12.48
C PRO A 38 -31.32 -34.38 -12.15
N LYS A 39 -30.07 -34.74 -11.84
CA LYS A 39 -29.75 -36.02 -11.21
C LYS A 39 -30.01 -35.91 -9.71
N SER A 40 -30.92 -36.75 -9.21
CA SER A 40 -31.20 -36.92 -7.80
C SER A 40 -29.96 -37.45 -7.07
N ILE A 41 -29.57 -36.77 -5.99
CA ILE A 41 -28.50 -37.21 -5.11
C ILE A 41 -29.15 -37.94 -3.93
N GLN A 42 -29.08 -39.26 -3.97
CA GLN A 42 -29.37 -40.13 -2.84
C GLN A 42 -28.23 -39.98 -1.81
N LYS A 43 -28.60 -39.66 -0.56
CA LYS A 43 -27.68 -39.68 0.59
C LYS A 43 -27.56 -41.11 1.08
N SER A 44 -26.33 -41.61 1.21
CA SER A 44 -25.99 -42.64 2.18
C SER A 44 -24.55 -42.40 2.69
N PRO A 45 -24.26 -42.71 3.97
CA PRO A 45 -23.05 -42.25 4.64
C PRO A 45 -21.97 -43.33 4.75
N ALA A 46 -20.74 -42.86 5.05
CA ALA A 46 -19.61 -43.59 5.64
C ALA A 46 -18.71 -44.46 4.73
N HIS A 47 -17.56 -43.88 4.33
CA HIS A 47 -16.19 -44.30 4.68
C HIS A 47 -15.21 -43.34 3.97
N GLN A 48 -14.64 -42.36 4.69
CA GLN A 48 -13.36 -42.40 5.41
C GLN A 48 -12.13 -42.05 4.55
N THR A 49 -11.36 -41.08 5.07
CA THR A 49 -9.90 -40.92 4.95
C THR A 49 -9.27 -40.72 3.57
N ALA A 50 -9.04 -39.46 3.21
CA ALA A 50 -7.72 -38.90 2.86
C ALA A 50 -7.89 -37.47 2.31
N HIS A 51 -6.93 -36.58 2.58
CA HIS A 51 -6.87 -35.16 2.19
C HIS A 51 -7.55 -34.15 3.11
N GLN A 52 -7.21 -34.21 4.41
CA GLN A 52 -7.25 -33.05 5.30
C GLN A 52 -5.84 -32.78 5.87
N HIS A 53 -4.86 -32.57 4.99
CA HIS A 53 -3.56 -32.03 5.37
C HIS A 53 -3.08 -31.03 4.31
N ALA A 54 -3.60 -29.81 4.37
CA ALA A 54 -2.93 -28.64 3.79
C ALA A 54 -3.51 -27.34 4.39
N HIS A 55 -2.84 -26.88 5.44
CA HIS A 55 -2.79 -25.48 5.90
C HIS A 55 -4.05 -24.86 6.51
N GLN A 56 -4.47 -25.46 7.62
CA GLN A 56 -4.89 -24.67 8.79
C GLN A 56 -3.69 -23.83 9.28
N HIS A 57 -3.49 -22.64 8.71
CA HIS A 57 -2.70 -21.62 9.40
C HIS A 57 -3.54 -21.11 10.56
N ALA A 58 -3.18 -21.57 11.76
CA ALA A 58 -3.74 -21.21 13.05
C ALA A 58 -4.33 -19.79 13.07
N HIS A 59 -5.64 -19.71 13.26
CA HIS A 59 -6.33 -18.50 13.65
C HIS A 59 -5.87 -18.14 15.07
N GLN A 60 -4.71 -17.47 15.17
CA GLN A 60 -4.33 -16.82 16.42
C GLN A 60 -5.40 -15.78 16.74
N PRO A 61 -5.92 -15.71 17.98
CA PRO A 61 -6.93 -14.73 18.34
C PRO A 61 -6.36 -13.34 18.05
N ALA A 62 -7.04 -12.59 17.19
CA ALA A 62 -6.55 -11.32 16.71
C ALA A 62 -6.40 -10.35 17.89
N GLY A 63 -5.19 -10.24 18.44
CA GLY A 63 -4.88 -9.23 19.45
C GLY A 63 -5.23 -7.84 18.94
N ASN A 64 -5.41 -6.89 19.87
CA ASN A 64 -5.64 -5.47 19.60
C ASN A 64 -4.89 -5.02 18.34
N HIS A 65 -5.55 -4.32 17.40
CA HIS A 65 -5.00 -3.95 16.08
C HIS A 65 -3.51 -3.56 16.09
N ARG A 66 -3.11 -2.77 17.09
CA ARG A 66 -1.74 -2.38 17.37
C ARG A 66 -0.78 -3.58 17.42
N GLN A 67 -1.08 -4.59 18.23
CA GLN A 67 -0.26 -5.79 18.40
C GLN A 67 -0.09 -6.52 17.07
N ARG A 68 -1.18 -6.65 16.30
CA ARG A 68 -1.12 -7.25 14.96
C ARG A 68 -0.18 -6.48 14.04
N VAL A 69 -0.25 -5.14 14.01
CA VAL A 69 0.63 -4.33 13.14
C VAL A 69 2.08 -4.48 13.56
N LEU A 70 2.39 -4.44 14.85
CA LEU A 70 3.77 -4.52 15.35
C LEU A 70 4.39 -5.91 15.15
N SER A 71 3.60 -6.98 15.20
CA SER A 71 4.11 -8.34 14.96
C SER A 71 4.32 -8.68 13.47
N MET A 72 3.84 -7.84 12.53
CA MET A 72 4.01 -8.11 11.11
C MET A 72 5.49 -8.08 10.70
N LYS A 73 5.91 -9.02 9.86
CA LYS A 73 7.24 -9.02 9.24
C LYS A 73 7.43 -7.78 8.36
N ILE A 74 8.63 -7.18 8.36
CA ILE A 74 8.96 -5.99 7.56
C ILE A 74 8.70 -6.22 6.06
N ALA A 75 8.95 -7.44 5.57
CA ALA A 75 8.68 -7.81 4.18
C ALA A 75 7.17 -7.72 3.82
N HIS A 76 6.27 -7.97 4.77
CA HIS A 76 4.83 -8.03 4.55
C HIS A 76 4.13 -6.67 4.72
N ILE A 77 4.69 -5.75 5.51
CA ILE A 77 4.06 -4.44 5.73
C ILE A 77 4.16 -3.50 4.52
N GLY A 78 4.97 -3.84 3.51
CA GLY A 78 5.01 -3.15 2.21
C GLY A 78 5.59 -1.73 2.26
N ILE A 79 6.38 -1.41 3.28
CA ILE A 79 6.94 -0.07 3.53
C ILE A 79 8.26 0.19 2.76
N CYS A 80 9.00 -0.87 2.43
CA CYS A 80 10.29 -0.80 1.76
C CYS A 80 10.37 -1.77 0.57
N SER A 81 11.50 -1.80 -0.14
CA SER A 81 11.73 -2.80 -1.20
C SER A 81 12.06 -4.16 -0.60
N PRO A 82 11.82 -5.28 -1.32
CA PRO A 82 12.21 -6.61 -0.84
C PRO A 82 13.69 -6.71 -0.49
N GLN A 83 14.57 -6.13 -1.31
CA GLN A 83 16.01 -6.07 -1.03
C GLN A 83 16.33 -5.30 0.25
N ARG A 84 15.62 -4.18 0.50
CA ARG A 84 15.79 -3.41 1.73
C ARG A 84 15.24 -4.16 2.95
N ALA A 85 14.14 -4.90 2.80
CA ALA A 85 13.62 -5.75 3.86
C ALA A 85 14.63 -6.87 4.22
N LYS A 86 15.25 -7.51 3.22
CA LYS A 86 16.34 -8.49 3.44
C LYS A 86 17.53 -7.87 4.18
N ARG A 87 17.96 -6.67 3.80
CA ARG A 87 19.05 -5.95 4.47
C ARG A 87 18.71 -5.59 5.92
N LEU A 88 17.47 -5.21 6.21
CA LEU A 88 17.02 -4.95 7.58
C LEU A 88 16.96 -6.24 8.40
N ALA A 89 16.49 -7.34 7.81
CA ALA A 89 16.47 -8.65 8.48
C ALA A 89 17.88 -9.14 8.84
N ALA A 90 18.88 -8.89 7.97
CA ALA A 90 20.29 -9.18 8.27
C ALA A 90 20.86 -8.36 9.45
N LEU A 91 20.16 -7.30 9.89
CA LEU A 91 20.48 -6.49 11.06
C LEU A 91 19.57 -6.85 12.26
N ASN A 92 18.98 -8.05 12.27
CA ASN A 92 18.04 -8.53 13.28
C ASN A 92 16.76 -7.70 13.44
N LEU A 93 16.35 -6.97 12.40
CA LEU A 93 15.06 -6.28 12.35
C LEU A 93 14.09 -7.09 11.51
N ILE A 94 13.25 -7.87 12.18
CA ILE A 94 12.36 -8.85 11.52
C ILE A 94 10.93 -8.29 11.45
N SER A 95 10.47 -7.69 12.55
CA SER A 95 9.12 -7.20 12.73
C SER A 95 9.00 -5.67 12.56
N ALA A 96 7.78 -5.20 12.34
CA ALA A 96 7.47 -3.78 12.34
C ALA A 96 7.72 -3.16 13.72
N GLY A 97 7.49 -3.91 14.81
CA GLY A 97 7.80 -3.51 16.18
C GLY A 97 9.28 -3.24 16.39
N ASP A 98 10.15 -4.14 15.93
CA ASP A 98 11.60 -4.00 16.02
C ASP A 98 12.03 -2.70 15.34
N LEU A 99 11.56 -2.49 14.12
CA LEU A 99 11.85 -1.28 13.36
C LEU A 99 11.28 -0.02 14.02
N ALA A 100 10.11 -0.10 14.67
CA ALA A 100 9.48 1.04 15.34
C ALA A 100 10.26 1.52 16.58
N VAL A 101 11.00 0.63 17.24
CA VAL A 101 11.80 0.93 18.45
C VAL A 101 13.28 1.19 18.12
N ALA A 102 13.81 0.57 17.07
CA ALA A 102 15.21 0.73 16.63
C ALA A 102 15.64 2.19 16.44
N ASP A 103 16.86 2.53 16.85
CA ASP A 103 17.41 3.88 16.66
C ASP A 103 17.90 4.12 15.21
N PRO A 104 17.34 5.10 14.48
CA PRO A 104 17.74 5.44 13.13
C PRO A 104 19.19 5.86 13.00
N SER A 105 19.77 6.48 14.04
CA SER A 105 21.12 7.04 13.95
C SER A 105 22.19 5.95 13.95
N THR A 106 22.05 4.97 14.85
CA THR A 106 22.87 3.76 14.90
C THR A 106 22.64 2.88 13.69
N LEU A 107 21.39 2.58 13.36
CA LEU A 107 21.06 1.69 12.24
C LEU A 107 21.53 2.24 10.89
N ALA A 108 21.51 3.57 10.71
CA ALA A 108 21.97 4.22 9.48
C ALA A 108 23.46 4.01 9.18
N LYS A 109 24.30 3.75 10.18
CA LYS A 109 25.74 3.50 10.00
C LYS A 109 26.00 2.26 9.14
N HIS A 110 25.05 1.33 9.08
CA HIS A 110 25.13 0.12 8.25
C HIS A 110 24.75 0.34 6.78
N PHE A 111 24.52 1.58 6.34
CA PHE A 111 24.13 1.93 4.97
C PHE A 111 25.16 2.85 4.33
N GLY A 112 25.38 2.71 3.01
CA GLY A 112 26.37 3.52 2.28
C GLY A 112 26.08 5.02 2.23
N ALA A 113 24.87 5.46 2.60
CA ALA A 113 24.51 6.88 2.74
C ALA A 113 23.80 7.11 4.09
N PRO A 114 24.53 7.21 5.21
CA PRO A 114 23.95 7.20 6.54
C PRO A 114 22.93 8.32 6.79
N ARG A 115 23.21 9.56 6.37
CA ARG A 115 22.29 10.69 6.56
C ARG A 115 20.93 10.45 5.87
N LYS A 116 20.95 9.96 4.62
CA LYS A 116 19.74 9.62 3.85
C LYS A 116 19.01 8.43 4.48
N ALA A 117 19.76 7.40 4.90
CA ALA A 117 19.21 6.22 5.56
C ALA A 117 18.51 6.60 6.88
N ALA A 118 19.14 7.41 7.73
CA ALA A 118 18.55 7.87 8.99
C ALA A 118 17.23 8.62 8.77
N SER A 119 17.17 9.49 7.75
CA SER A 119 15.94 10.20 7.38
C SER A 119 14.82 9.25 6.97
N MET A 120 15.13 8.29 6.10
CA MET A 120 14.20 7.28 5.63
C MET A 120 13.72 6.37 6.78
N LEU A 121 14.62 5.93 7.66
CA LEU A 121 14.29 5.10 8.83
C LEU A 121 13.36 5.84 9.80
N ARG A 122 13.57 7.15 10.01
CA ARG A 122 12.64 7.99 10.78
C ARG A 122 11.24 8.00 10.15
N HIS A 123 11.13 8.02 8.82
CA HIS A 123 9.83 7.94 8.16
C HIS A 123 9.17 6.58 8.36
N TYR A 124 9.93 5.47 8.25
CA TYR A 124 9.39 4.14 8.52
C TYR A 124 8.86 4.01 9.94
N ARG A 125 9.65 4.46 10.93
CA ARG A 125 9.23 4.48 12.34
C ARG A 125 7.93 5.24 12.54
N ARG A 126 7.82 6.43 11.95
CA ARG A 126 6.60 7.26 12.04
C ARG A 126 5.41 6.57 11.41
N ALA A 127 5.56 6.01 10.22
CA ALA A 127 4.48 5.31 9.52
C ALA A 127 4.01 4.07 10.29
N ILE A 128 4.93 3.28 10.86
CA ILE A 128 4.57 2.11 11.67
C ILE A 128 3.83 2.55 12.93
N ARG A 129 4.32 3.57 13.65
CA ARG A 129 3.67 4.08 14.87
C ARG A 129 2.28 4.65 14.58
N LEU A 130 2.13 5.39 13.48
CA LEU A 130 0.83 5.91 13.05
C LEU A 130 -0.12 4.77 12.70
N ALA A 131 0.30 3.83 11.85
CA ALA A 131 -0.52 2.68 11.49
C ALA A 131 -0.93 1.87 12.72
N ALA A 132 0.00 1.60 13.64
CA ALA A 132 -0.29 0.86 14.87
C ALA A 132 -1.26 1.59 15.83
N SER A 133 -1.54 2.87 15.60
CA SER A 133 -2.45 3.68 16.42
C SER A 133 -3.80 3.95 15.74
N VAL A 134 -3.94 3.66 14.44
CA VAL A 134 -5.16 3.93 13.67
C VAL A 134 -5.74 2.62 13.14
N PRO A 135 -6.81 2.09 13.76
CA PRO A 135 -7.43 0.84 13.35
C PRO A 135 -7.69 0.75 11.84
N GLY A 136 -7.29 -0.39 11.24
CA GLY A 136 -7.46 -0.64 9.80
C GLY A 136 -6.43 0.05 8.89
N MET A 137 -5.46 0.79 9.44
CA MET A 137 -4.36 1.35 8.67
C MET A 137 -3.19 0.36 8.56
N MET A 138 -2.59 0.25 7.37
CA MET A 138 -1.36 -0.52 7.16
C MET A 138 -0.14 0.40 7.13
N PRO A 139 1.06 -0.04 7.57
CA PRO A 139 2.26 0.79 7.55
C PRO A 139 2.62 1.35 6.16
N ARG A 140 2.40 0.60 5.08
CA ARG A 140 2.56 1.11 3.70
C ARG A 140 1.67 2.33 3.41
N ASP A 141 0.46 2.36 3.95
CA ASP A 141 -0.53 3.39 3.68
C ASP A 141 -0.20 4.62 4.54
N ALA A 142 0.18 4.40 5.80
CA ALA A 142 0.72 5.44 6.68
C ALA A 142 1.99 6.09 6.10
N MET A 143 2.81 5.35 5.35
CA MET A 143 4.00 5.88 4.70
C MET A 143 3.67 6.93 3.63
N LEU A 144 2.53 6.80 2.94
CA LEU A 144 2.02 7.84 2.03
C LEU A 144 1.67 9.10 2.82
N LEU A 145 0.93 8.95 3.93
CA LEU A 145 0.52 10.06 4.79
C LEU A 145 1.73 10.81 5.36
N VAL A 146 2.74 10.09 5.83
CA VAL A 146 4.00 10.67 6.32
C VAL A 146 4.71 11.46 5.20
N SER A 147 4.66 10.98 3.96
CA SER A 147 5.28 11.64 2.81
C SER A 147 4.57 12.93 2.40
N VAL A 148 3.25 13.02 2.63
CA VAL A 148 2.46 14.27 2.51
C VAL A 148 2.33 15.02 3.85
N HIS A 149 3.30 14.81 4.75
CA HIS A 149 3.46 15.55 6.00
C HIS A 149 2.35 15.33 7.06
N ARG A 150 1.45 14.37 6.86
CA ARG A 150 0.40 13.97 7.81
C ARG A 150 0.91 12.86 8.72
N ARG A 151 1.55 13.27 9.82
CA ARG A 151 2.41 12.43 10.65
C ARG A 151 1.85 12.11 12.04
N SER A 152 0.67 12.63 12.39
CA SER A 152 0.08 12.49 13.72
C SER A 152 -1.43 12.24 13.65
N ILE A 153 -1.96 11.60 14.71
CA ILE A 153 -3.40 11.37 14.88
C ILE A 153 -4.14 12.72 14.89
N ARG A 154 -3.66 13.68 15.69
CA ARG A 154 -4.24 15.02 15.78
C ARG A 154 -4.29 15.72 14.42
N GLY A 155 -3.19 15.68 13.67
CA GLY A 155 -3.13 16.30 12.35
C GLY A 155 -4.08 15.63 11.35
N LEU A 156 -4.17 14.29 11.37
CA LEU A 156 -5.06 13.56 10.49
C LEU A 156 -6.55 13.74 10.86
N ALA A 157 -6.87 13.90 12.15
CA ALA A 157 -8.23 14.18 12.64
C ALA A 157 -8.76 15.59 12.27
N SER A 158 -7.90 16.47 11.76
CA SER A 158 -8.28 17.81 11.31
C SER A 158 -8.36 17.91 9.78
N GLU A 159 -8.12 16.81 9.07
CA GLU A 159 -8.15 16.79 7.60
C GLU A 159 -9.55 16.49 7.06
N THR A 160 -9.81 16.95 5.84
CA THR A 160 -10.99 16.51 5.08
C THR A 160 -10.59 15.39 4.11
N PRO A 161 -11.44 14.36 3.90
CA PRO A 161 -11.10 13.26 3.00
C PRO A 161 -10.77 13.70 1.57
N GLY A 162 -11.50 14.71 1.05
CA GLY A 162 -11.29 15.25 -0.29
C GLY A 162 -9.97 16.01 -0.44
N SER A 163 -9.61 16.85 0.54
CA SER A 163 -8.35 17.58 0.52
C SER A 163 -7.16 16.62 0.59
N LEU A 164 -7.18 15.69 1.54
CA LEU A 164 -6.13 14.71 1.70
C LEU A 164 -5.99 13.80 0.47
N TYR A 165 -7.10 13.40 -0.16
CA TYR A 165 -7.03 12.62 -1.40
C TYR A 165 -6.36 13.39 -2.54
N ARG A 166 -6.67 14.69 -2.72
CA ARG A 166 -6.01 15.54 -3.72
C ARG A 166 -4.51 15.68 -3.46
N ASP A 167 -4.10 15.84 -2.20
CA ASP A 167 -2.68 15.90 -1.84
C ASP A 167 -1.96 14.58 -2.16
N LEU A 168 -2.63 13.44 -1.92
CA LEU A 168 -2.10 12.13 -2.28
C LEU A 168 -2.01 11.93 -3.80
N GLN A 169 -2.95 12.46 -4.58
CA GLN A 169 -2.90 12.44 -6.05
C GLN A 169 -1.70 13.25 -6.57
N ARG A 170 -1.54 14.50 -6.12
CA ARG A 170 -0.39 15.33 -6.47
C ARG A 170 0.93 14.66 -6.07
N PHE A 171 0.99 14.05 -4.89
CA PHE A 171 2.15 13.30 -4.46
C PHE A 171 2.41 12.09 -5.37
N ALA A 172 1.38 11.33 -5.77
CA ALA A 172 1.51 10.18 -6.65
C ALA A 172 2.09 10.54 -8.03
N GLU A 173 1.90 11.77 -8.49
CA GLU A 173 2.46 12.29 -9.74
C GLU A 173 3.95 12.67 -9.61
N SER A 174 4.45 12.91 -8.39
CA SER A 174 5.87 13.19 -8.16
C SER A 174 6.75 11.96 -8.39
N SER A 175 8.04 12.17 -8.70
CA SER A 175 9.04 11.10 -8.83
C SER A 175 9.13 10.23 -7.56
N GLN A 176 9.09 10.88 -6.39
CA GLN A 176 9.10 10.21 -5.10
C GLN A 176 7.82 9.38 -4.88
N GLY A 177 6.65 9.91 -5.22
CA GLY A 177 5.38 9.19 -5.07
C GLY A 177 5.26 8.00 -6.01
N ARG A 178 5.64 8.14 -7.29
CA ARG A 178 5.72 7.02 -8.24
C ARG A 178 6.63 5.91 -7.72
N SER A 179 7.81 6.28 -7.20
CA SER A 179 8.77 5.33 -6.60
C SER A 179 8.22 4.63 -5.35
N LEU A 180 7.49 5.36 -4.49
CA LEU A 180 6.89 4.80 -3.28
C LEU A 180 5.70 3.88 -3.59
N LEU A 181 4.87 4.24 -4.56
CA LEU A 181 3.70 3.47 -4.95
C LEU A 181 4.07 2.20 -5.70
N ARG A 182 5.09 2.23 -6.58
CA ARG A 182 5.50 1.07 -7.39
C ARG A 182 4.32 0.48 -8.18
N GLY A 183 3.56 1.33 -8.85
CA GLY A 183 2.37 0.94 -9.61
C GLY A 183 1.13 0.59 -8.75
N ARG A 184 1.23 0.64 -7.41
CA ARG A 184 0.06 0.45 -6.54
C ARG A 184 -0.89 1.65 -6.66
N ARG A 185 -2.18 1.36 -6.50
CA ARG A 185 -3.24 2.38 -6.42
C ARG A 185 -3.19 3.12 -5.08
N LEU A 186 -3.64 4.38 -5.10
CA LEU A 186 -3.88 5.16 -3.89
C LEU A 186 -5.01 4.54 -3.05
N PRO A 187 -5.03 4.79 -1.73
CA PRO A 187 -6.18 4.45 -0.90
C PRO A 187 -7.42 5.22 -1.36
N SER A 188 -8.57 4.55 -1.38
CA SER A 188 -9.82 5.19 -1.77
C SER A 188 -10.26 6.25 -0.74
N THR A 189 -11.04 7.22 -1.19
CA THR A 189 -11.61 8.27 -0.32
C THR A 189 -12.41 7.68 0.84
N ARG A 190 -13.11 6.55 0.63
CA ARG A 190 -13.81 5.82 1.71
C ARG A 190 -12.85 5.37 2.82
N ARG A 191 -11.69 4.82 2.44
CA ARG A 191 -10.68 4.36 3.40
C ARG A 191 -10.02 5.55 4.12
N ILE A 192 -9.76 6.64 3.41
CA ILE A 192 -9.26 7.88 3.99
C ILE A 192 -10.25 8.42 5.04
N LYS A 193 -11.55 8.50 4.69
CA LYS A 193 -12.62 8.91 5.61
C LYS A 193 -12.63 8.04 6.87
N GLN A 194 -12.54 6.72 6.72
CA GLN A 194 -12.45 5.80 7.86
C GLN A 194 -11.27 6.12 8.78
N TRP A 195 -10.07 6.35 8.23
CA TRP A 195 -8.90 6.68 9.06
C TRP A 195 -9.05 8.02 9.79
N ILE A 196 -9.64 9.03 9.14
CA ILE A 196 -9.91 10.33 9.76
C ILE A 196 -10.90 10.15 10.93
N THR A 197 -12.01 9.44 10.72
CA THR A 197 -12.99 9.16 11.79
C THR A 197 -12.37 8.39 12.97
N GLN A 198 -11.48 7.42 12.70
CA GLN A 198 -10.77 6.72 13.77
C GLN A 198 -9.83 7.66 14.56
N CYS A 199 -9.18 8.61 13.87
CA CYS A 199 -8.34 9.62 14.52
C CYS A 199 -9.16 10.63 15.33
N GLU A 200 -10.34 11.02 14.87
CA GLU A 200 -11.29 11.88 15.60
C GLU A 200 -11.74 11.19 16.89
N ALA A 201 -12.13 9.92 16.82
CA ALA A 201 -12.52 9.13 18.00
C ALA A 201 -11.35 8.95 19.00
N ALA A 202 -10.13 8.73 18.49
CA ALA A 202 -8.94 8.66 19.34
C ALA A 202 -8.59 10.01 20.00
N ARG A 203 -8.94 11.14 19.36
CA ARG A 203 -8.78 12.48 19.92
C ARG A 203 -9.78 12.74 21.04
N SER A 204 -11.04 12.32 20.88
CA SER A 204 -12.09 12.50 21.90
C SER A 204 -11.90 11.60 23.12
N ASN A 205 -11.41 10.37 22.93
CA ASN A 205 -11.15 9.43 24.02
C ASN A 205 -9.88 9.71 24.83
N ARG A 206 -9.14 10.78 24.52
CA ARG A 206 -7.94 11.14 25.26
C ARG A 206 -8.34 11.93 26.52
N PRO A 207 -8.07 11.43 27.73
CA PRO A 207 -8.48 12.09 28.96
C PRO A 207 -7.90 13.51 29.04
N ALA A 208 -8.68 14.45 29.58
CA ALA A 208 -8.42 15.89 29.53
C ALA A 208 -7.03 16.31 30.06
N TYR A 209 -6.49 15.58 31.04
CA TYR A 209 -5.15 15.86 31.59
C TYR A 209 -4.00 15.60 30.62
N ALA A 210 -4.20 14.79 29.57
CA ALA A 210 -3.18 14.46 28.57
C ALA A 210 -3.17 15.43 27.36
N GLN A 211 -3.95 16.52 27.42
CA GLN A 211 -4.07 17.53 26.36
C GLN A 211 -3.27 18.81 26.62
N ALA A 212 -2.74 19.01 27.84
CA ALA A 212 -2.06 20.23 28.30
C ALA A 212 -0.51 20.16 28.29
N ALA A 213 0.07 19.18 27.60
CA ALA A 213 1.52 19.01 27.42
C ALA A 213 1.86 18.81 25.93
#